data_AF-A0A7S0LCI0-F1
#
_entry.id   AF-A0A7S0LCI0-F1
#
_cell.length_a   1.000
_cell.length_b   1.000
_cell.length_c   1.000
_cell.angle_alpha   90.00
_cell.angle_beta   90.00
_cell.angle_gamma   90.00
#
_symmetry.space_group_name_H-M   'P 1'
#
loop_
_entity.id
_entity.type
_entity.pdbx_description
1 polymer ?
#
loop_
_entity_poly.entity_id
_entity_poly.type
_entity_poly.pdbx_seq_one_letter_code
_entity_poly.pdbx_strand_id
1 'polypeptide(L)'
;AVRISDAPPHASDCPFCVGNEALTPTPTLSYPCGLRVVPNKYPAVATRSGGSHSAEGDVADDLPMESDAYQLGERVEATGFHEVVIEGRAHNTPTALAQPEQVLQELR
;
A
#
# COMPACT_ATOMS: atom_id res chain seq x y z
N ALA A 1 12.82 14.97 -19.49
CA ALA A 1 12.25 13.85 -18.73
C ALA A 1 11.37 13.04 -19.67
N VAL A 2 11.49 11.72 -19.67
CA VAL A 2 10.61 10.82 -20.44
C VAL A 2 9.25 10.80 -19.75
N ARG A 3 8.15 10.97 -20.50
CA ARG A 3 6.80 10.87 -19.93
C ARG A 3 6.43 9.39 -19.85
N ILE A 4 5.77 9.00 -18.76
CA ILE A 4 5.32 7.60 -18.61
C ILE A 4 4.31 7.21 -19.70
N SER A 5 3.55 8.17 -20.24
CA SER A 5 2.67 7.99 -21.40
C SER A 5 3.40 7.54 -22.68
N ASP A 6 4.70 7.81 -22.78
CA ASP A 6 5.51 7.48 -23.95
C ASP A 6 6.18 6.09 -23.81
N ALA A 7 6.03 5.45 -22.64
CA ALA A 7 6.52 4.10 -22.38
C ALA A 7 5.65 3.05 -23.09
N PRO A 8 6.15 1.81 -23.30
CA PRO A 8 5.31 0.73 -23.79
C PRO A 8 4.17 0.42 -22.80
N PRO A 9 3.01 -0.05 -23.27
CA PRO A 9 1.88 -0.41 -22.40
C PRO A 9 2.16 -1.61 -21.49
N HIS A 10 3.22 -2.36 -21.78
CA HIS A 10 3.73 -3.46 -20.96
C HIS A 10 5.25 -3.44 -20.94
N ALA A 11 5.83 -3.69 -19.77
CA ALA A 11 7.26 -3.81 -19.58
C ALA A 11 7.55 -5.13 -18.84
N SER A 12 8.35 -6.00 -19.45
CA SER A 12 8.62 -7.35 -18.94
C SER A 12 9.37 -7.37 -17.62
N ASP A 13 10.11 -6.30 -17.32
CA ASP A 13 10.88 -6.11 -16.08
C ASP A 13 10.09 -5.33 -15.01
N CYS A 14 8.92 -4.78 -15.35
CA CYS A 14 8.10 -4.06 -14.39
C CYS A 14 7.31 -5.07 -13.52
N PRO A 15 7.48 -5.06 -12.18
CA PRO A 15 6.76 -6.00 -11.31
C PRO A 15 5.24 -5.75 -11.28
N PHE A 16 4.78 -4.56 -11.67
CA PHE A 16 3.37 -4.18 -11.62
C PHE A 16 2.61 -4.48 -12.91
N CYS A 17 3.31 -4.86 -13.99
CA CYS A 17 2.68 -5.28 -15.23
C CYS A 17 1.95 -6.62 -15.08
N VAL A 18 0.93 -6.82 -15.91
CA VAL A 18 0.20 -8.10 -15.98
C VAL A 18 1.14 -9.21 -16.45
N GLY A 19 1.06 -10.38 -15.82
CA GLY A 19 1.94 -11.53 -16.08
C GLY A 19 3.17 -11.58 -15.15
N ASN A 20 3.46 -10.47 -14.45
CA ASN A 20 4.59 -10.35 -13.53
C ASN A 20 4.16 -10.41 -12.06
N GLU A 21 2.97 -10.93 -11.76
CA GLU A 21 2.39 -11.05 -10.41
C GLU A 21 3.36 -11.72 -9.42
N ALA A 22 4.14 -12.69 -9.89
CA ALA A 22 5.11 -13.42 -9.08
C ALA A 22 6.29 -12.56 -8.58
N LEU A 23 6.48 -11.36 -9.14
CA LEU A 23 7.52 -10.41 -8.73
C LEU A 23 7.07 -9.47 -7.60
N THR A 24 5.78 -9.48 -7.26
CA THR A 24 5.19 -8.73 -6.15
C THR A 24 4.81 -9.66 -4.99
N PRO A 25 4.71 -9.16 -3.74
CA PRO A 25 4.06 -9.90 -2.66
C PRO A 25 2.61 -10.26 -3.02
N THR A 26 2.05 -11.29 -2.37
CA THR A 26 0.68 -11.73 -2.60
C THR A 26 -0.31 -10.57 -2.41
N PRO A 27 -1.22 -10.32 -3.36
CA PRO A 27 -2.17 -9.23 -3.26
C PRO A 27 -3.14 -9.42 -2.09
N THR A 28 -3.37 -8.36 -1.33
CA THR A 28 -4.41 -8.27 -0.29
C THR A 28 -5.78 -8.02 -0.91
N LEU A 29 -5.82 -7.30 -2.04
CA LEU A 29 -7.02 -7.06 -2.84
C LEU A 29 -6.73 -7.17 -4.33
N SER A 30 -7.70 -7.68 -5.10
CA SER A 30 -7.62 -7.78 -6.55
C SER A 30 -9.02 -7.63 -7.17
N TYR A 31 -9.14 -6.73 -8.15
CA TYR A 31 -10.41 -6.44 -8.83
C TYR A 31 -10.37 -6.88 -10.31
N PRO A 32 -11.51 -7.24 -10.92
CA PRO A 32 -11.57 -7.63 -12.33
C PRO A 32 -11.06 -6.57 -13.31
N CYS A 33 -11.19 -5.28 -12.97
CA CYS A 33 -10.65 -4.17 -13.78
C CYS A 33 -9.12 -4.20 -13.91
N GLY A 34 -8.42 -4.93 -13.06
CA GLY A 34 -6.97 -5.04 -13.03
C GLY A 34 -6.31 -4.25 -11.91
N LEU A 35 -7.08 -3.51 -11.11
CA LEU A 35 -6.60 -2.90 -9.88
C LEU A 35 -6.19 -3.97 -8.88
N ARG A 36 -5.02 -3.80 -8.26
CA ARG A 36 -4.51 -4.68 -7.21
C ARG A 36 -3.89 -3.88 -6.08
N VAL A 37 -4.06 -4.37 -4.86
CA VAL A 37 -3.34 -3.87 -3.68
C VAL A 37 -2.40 -4.98 -3.24
N VAL A 38 -1.12 -4.66 -3.12
CA VAL A 38 -0.08 -5.59 -2.66
C VAL A 38 0.65 -4.99 -1.47
N PRO A 39 1.09 -5.79 -0.49
CA PRO A 39 2.03 -5.31 0.53
C PRO A 39 3.26 -4.69 -0.13
N ASN A 40 3.73 -3.55 0.37
CA ASN A 40 4.98 -2.98 -0.10
C ASN A 40 6.13 -3.93 0.30
N LYS A 41 6.94 -4.34 -0.67
CA LYS A 41 8.11 -5.20 -0.45
C LYS A 41 9.15 -4.56 0.47
N TYR A 42 9.19 -3.22 0.51
CA TYR A 42 10.08 -2.42 1.34
C TYR A 42 9.24 -1.49 2.22
N PRO A 43 8.50 -2.04 3.20
CA PRO A 43 7.59 -1.25 4.01
C PRO A 43 8.36 -0.29 4.92
N ALA A 44 7.85 0.93 5.06
CA ALA A 44 8.44 1.96 5.92
C ALA A 44 8.11 1.77 7.41
N VAL A 45 7.17 0.89 7.72
CA VAL A 45 6.65 0.62 9.06
C VAL A 45 6.68 -0.88 9.31
N ALA A 46 6.81 -1.26 10.58
CA ALA A 46 6.68 -2.66 10.97
C ALA A 46 5.21 -3.07 10.92
N THR A 47 4.90 -4.15 10.21
CA THR A 47 3.60 -4.80 10.32
C THR A 47 3.55 -5.54 11.64
N ARG A 48 2.56 -5.23 12.47
CA ARG A 48 2.29 -6.02 13.68
C ARG A 48 1.79 -7.38 13.21
N SER A 49 2.72 -8.32 13.02
CA SER A 49 2.41 -9.71 12.72
C SER A 49 1.43 -10.18 13.77
N GLY A 50 0.31 -10.78 13.34
CA GLY A 50 -0.67 -11.30 14.28
C GLY A 50 0.02 -12.11 15.36
N GLY A 51 0.04 -11.58 16.57
CA GLY A 51 -0.21 -12.44 17.70
C GLY A 51 -1.48 -13.20 17.34
N SER A 52 -1.48 -14.49 17.58
CA SER A 52 -2.68 -15.18 17.99
C SER A 52 -3.64 -14.19 18.70
N HIS A 53 -4.93 -14.41 18.57
CA HIS A 53 -5.80 -14.13 19.71
C HIS A 53 -5.36 -15.01 20.89
N SER A 54 -4.15 -14.80 21.39
CA SER A 54 -3.88 -14.86 22.80
C SER A 54 -4.58 -13.62 23.32
N ALA A 55 -5.79 -13.85 23.83
CA ALA A 55 -6.08 -13.30 25.14
C ALA A 55 -4.82 -13.50 26.02
N GLU A 56 -4.60 -12.64 27.01
CA GLU A 56 -3.50 -12.71 27.98
C GLU A 56 -2.19 -11.99 27.54
N GLY A 57 -2.15 -10.67 27.83
CA GLY A 57 -0.96 -9.80 27.85
C GLY A 57 -0.65 -9.12 26.50
N ASP A 58 -0.69 -7.81 26.32
CA ASP A 58 -0.26 -6.74 27.20
C ASP A 58 -1.16 -5.50 27.07
N VAL A 59 -1.45 -4.95 28.24
CA VAL A 59 -2.17 -3.71 28.47
C VAL A 59 -1.40 -2.51 27.90
N ALA A 60 -2.09 -1.73 27.09
CA ALA A 60 -2.08 -0.26 27.17
C ALA A 60 -3.37 0.27 26.53
N ASP A 61 -4.50 -0.29 26.96
CA ASP A 61 -5.69 0.52 27.19
C ASP A 61 -5.29 1.45 28.37
N ASP A 62 -5.63 2.73 28.30
CA ASP A 62 -5.21 3.83 29.21
C ASP A 62 -3.84 4.49 28.91
N LEU A 63 -3.78 5.26 27.82
CA LEU A 63 -3.02 6.51 27.89
C LEU A 63 -3.90 7.57 28.57
N PRO A 64 -3.52 8.11 29.74
CA PRO A 64 -4.26 9.21 30.33
C PRO A 64 -4.16 10.42 29.39
N MET A 65 -5.31 10.83 28.85
CA MET A 65 -5.48 12.03 28.04
C MET A 65 -5.40 13.30 28.90
N GLU A 66 -4.36 13.42 29.72
CA GLU A 66 -4.14 14.51 30.67
C GLU A 66 -2.64 14.82 30.77
N SER A 67 -2.06 15.45 29.74
CA SER A 67 -1.05 16.51 29.92
C SER A 67 -0.68 17.15 28.58
N ASP A 68 -0.66 18.48 28.56
CA ASP A 68 -0.12 19.33 27.48
C ASP A 68 1.41 19.20 27.35
N ALA A 69 1.93 17.98 27.24
CA ALA A 69 3.36 17.73 27.10
C ALA A 69 3.61 16.51 26.22
N TYR A 70 3.50 16.68 24.91
CA TYR A 70 4.39 15.93 24.03
C TYR A 70 5.82 16.20 24.51
N GLN A 71 6.45 15.25 25.19
CA GLN A 71 7.83 15.40 25.62
C GLN A 71 8.69 15.53 24.37
N LEU A 72 9.24 16.73 24.17
CA LEU A 72 10.06 17.03 23.01
C LEU A 72 11.26 16.06 22.99
N GLY A 73 11.27 15.12 22.04
CA GLY A 73 12.34 14.12 21.89
C GLY A 73 11.94 12.67 22.20
N GLU A 74 10.68 12.39 22.57
CA GLU A 74 10.21 11.01 22.64
C GLU A 74 10.17 10.34 21.26
N ARG A 75 10.63 9.10 21.20
CA ARG A 75 10.59 8.25 20.01
C ARG A 75 9.40 7.32 20.12
N VAL A 76 8.54 7.32 19.10
CA VAL A 76 7.41 6.40 18.98
C VAL A 76 7.73 5.35 17.94
N GLU A 77 7.37 4.10 18.20
CA GLU A 77 7.54 3.01 17.25
C GLU A 77 6.59 3.19 16.05
N ALA A 78 7.14 3.16 14.84
CA ALA A 78 6.37 3.30 13.61
C ALA A 78 5.80 1.94 13.19
N THR A 79 4.62 1.61 13.73
CA THR A 79 3.86 0.40 13.40
C THR A 79 2.70 0.72 12.46
N GLY A 80 2.41 -0.17 11.51
CA GLY A 80 1.31 0.03 10.57
C GLY A 80 1.39 -0.89 9.35
N PHE A 81 0.58 -0.57 8.34
CA PHE A 81 0.60 -1.22 7.03
C PHE A 81 1.12 -0.25 5.98
N HIS A 82 1.96 -0.74 5.08
CA HIS A 82 2.40 0.00 3.91
C HIS A 82 2.16 -0.89 2.70
N GLU A 83 1.23 -0.46 1.85
CA GLU A 83 0.81 -1.17 0.65
C GLU A 83 1.10 -0.34 -0.60
N VAL A 84 1.11 -1.02 -1.75
CA VAL A 84 1.22 -0.42 -3.08
C VAL A 84 -0.11 -0.67 -3.78
N VAL A 85 -0.73 0.41 -4.25
CA VAL A 85 -1.91 0.37 -5.12
C VAL A 85 -1.43 0.37 -6.57
N ILE A 86 -1.75 -0.69 -7.29
CA ILE A 86 -1.52 -0.83 -8.73
C ILE A 86 -2.84 -0.50 -9.41
N GLU A 87 -2.95 0.72 -9.93
CA GLU A 87 -4.20 1.33 -10.42
C GLU A 87 -4.78 0.65 -11.66
N GLY A 88 -3.94 0.04 -12.50
CA GLY A 88 -4.40 -0.59 -13.73
C GLY A 88 -3.40 -1.53 -14.39
N ARG A 89 -3.80 -2.05 -15.55
CA ARG A 89 -3.05 -3.07 -16.31
C ARG A 89 -1.96 -2.47 -17.20
N ALA A 90 -2.16 -1.25 -17.68
CA ALA A 90 -1.29 -0.61 -18.66
C ALA A 90 -0.20 0.20 -17.97
N HIS A 91 1.06 -0.09 -18.29
CA HIS A 91 2.24 0.55 -17.70
C HIS A 91 2.34 2.05 -18.00
N ASN A 92 1.79 2.47 -19.14
CA ASN A 92 1.92 3.82 -19.68
C ASN A 92 0.66 4.67 -19.47
N THR A 93 -0.30 4.21 -18.66
CA THR A 93 -1.52 4.96 -18.37
C THR A 93 -1.45 5.54 -16.94
N PRO A 94 -0.92 6.75 -16.76
CA PRO A 94 -0.96 7.40 -15.45
C PRO A 94 -2.41 7.79 -15.09
N THR A 95 -2.69 7.90 -13.79
CA THR A 95 -4.00 8.34 -13.25
C THR A 95 -4.51 9.62 -13.91
N ALA A 96 -3.60 10.56 -14.20
CA ALA A 96 -3.93 11.84 -14.85
C ALA A 96 -4.53 11.70 -16.27
N LEU A 97 -4.35 10.55 -16.92
CA LEU A 97 -4.92 10.22 -18.23
C LEU A 97 -6.01 9.14 -18.16
N ALA A 98 -6.34 8.64 -16.96
CA ALA A 98 -7.40 7.66 -16.77
C ALA A 98 -8.78 8.29 -16.98
N GLN A 99 -9.75 7.48 -17.44
CA GLN A 99 -11.14 7.93 -17.53
C GLN A 99 -11.72 8.09 -16.11
N PRO A 100 -12.61 9.08 -15.87
CA PRO A 100 -13.19 9.31 -14.54
C PRO A 100 -13.79 8.06 -13.90
N GLU A 101 -14.40 7.17 -14.69
CA GLU A 101 -14.99 5.92 -14.22
C GLU A 101 -13.95 4.97 -13.62
N GLN A 102 -12.72 4.97 -14.15
CA GLN A 102 -11.62 4.14 -13.64
C GLN A 102 -11.13 4.68 -12.30
N VAL A 103 -10.95 6.00 -12.20
CA VAL A 103 -10.56 6.66 -10.94
C VAL A 103 -11.63 6.46 -9.87
N LEU A 104 -12.91 6.56 -10.23
CA LEU A 104 -14.01 6.28 -9.30
C LEU A 104 -14.04 4.82 -8.84
N GLN A 105 -13.48 3.89 -9.60
CA GLN A 105 -13.35 2.50 -9.18
C GLN A 105 -12.21 2.31 -8.16
N GLU A 106 -11.15 3.12 -8.22
CA GLU A 106 -10.05 3.12 -7.26
C GLU A 106 -10.48 3.66 -5.88
N LEU A 107 -11.48 4.53 -5.83
CA LEU A 107 -11.94 5.22 -4.62
C LEU A 107 -13.11 4.50 -3.89
N ARG A 108 -13.58 3.36 -4.40
CA ARG A 108 -14.71 2.59 -3.86
C ARG A 108 -14.25 1.39 -3.04
#